data_AF-A0A935WIH2-F1
#
_entry.id   AF-A0A935WIH2-F1
#
_cell.length_a   1.000
_cell.length_b   1.000
_cell.length_c   1.000
_cell.angle_alpha   90.00
_cell.angle_beta   90.00
_cell.angle_gamma   90.00
#
_symmetry.space_group_name_H-M   'P 1'
#
loop_
_entity.id
_entity.type
_entity.pdbx_description
1 polymer ?
#
loop_
_entity_poly.entity_id
_entity_poly.type
_entity_poly.pdbx_seq_one_letter_code
_entity_poly.pdbx_strand_id
1 'polypeptide(L)'
;MPEPLDVRPTDRPRLPPGQILTQKWPVLHYGTVPHVDPADWTLEVTGLVEARFTLGWEELQALPQAETLCDIHCVTRWSRYDNVFAGVPVRTLVERARPRPEVSHVLVHAEHGFTTNLPLDDFLAPGNLLALRHNGRELDPEHGGPVRLVVPHLYFWKSAKWVRGFEFMEGDYPGFWEQNGYHMRGEPWAEERYGRPDPARMRRGPRS
;
A
#
# COMPACT_ATOMS: atom_id res chain seq x y z
N MET A 1 16.72 -5.92 17.03
CA MET A 1 15.39 -5.83 16.40
C MET A 1 14.61 -7.07 16.74
N PRO A 2 13.30 -7.00 17.01
CA PRO A 2 12.47 -8.20 17.12
C PRO A 2 12.52 -8.98 15.79
N GLU A 3 12.22 -10.28 15.84
CA GLU A 3 12.06 -11.07 14.62
C GLU A 3 11.00 -10.44 13.71
N PRO A 4 11.20 -10.43 12.37
CA PRO A 4 10.20 -9.90 11.45
C PRO A 4 8.86 -10.61 11.63
N LEU A 5 7.77 -9.84 11.52
CA LEU A 5 6.45 -10.45 11.44
C LEU A 5 6.36 -11.23 10.12
N ASP A 6 6.22 -12.55 10.21
CA ASP A 6 6.06 -13.42 9.06
C ASP A 6 4.57 -13.52 8.69
N VAL A 7 4.20 -12.90 7.56
CA VAL A 7 2.83 -12.87 7.04
C VAL A 7 2.65 -13.78 5.83
N ARG A 8 3.59 -14.69 5.60
CA ARG A 8 3.45 -15.69 4.52
C ARG A 8 2.28 -16.63 4.85
N PRO A 9 1.54 -17.08 3.83
CA PRO A 9 0.45 -18.04 4.03
C PRO A 9 0.97 -19.35 4.61
N THR A 10 0.32 -19.84 5.66
CA THR A 10 0.66 -21.11 6.33
C THR A 10 -0.42 -22.18 6.15
N ASP A 11 -1.63 -21.78 5.79
CA ASP A 11 -2.84 -22.61 5.67
C ASP A 11 -3.21 -22.95 4.21
N ARG A 12 -2.47 -22.40 3.24
CA ARG A 12 -2.70 -22.58 1.80
C ARG A 12 -1.38 -22.61 1.02
N PRO A 13 -1.36 -23.10 -0.23
CA PRO A 13 -0.15 -23.06 -1.06
C PRO A 13 0.42 -21.65 -1.16
N ARG A 14 1.74 -21.54 -1.00
CA ARG A 14 2.47 -20.25 -1.01
C ARG A 14 2.38 -19.50 -2.34
N LEU A 15 2.27 -20.23 -3.46
CA LEU A 15 2.10 -19.65 -4.79
C LEU A 15 0.61 -19.54 -5.12
N PRO A 16 0.06 -18.33 -5.33
CA PRO A 16 -1.33 -18.18 -5.78
C PRO A 16 -1.55 -18.80 -7.17
N PRO A 17 -2.80 -19.15 -7.52
CA PRO A 17 -3.14 -19.63 -8.85
C PRO A 17 -2.72 -18.66 -9.97
N GLY A 18 -2.22 -19.23 -11.08
CA GLY A 18 -1.80 -18.46 -12.25
C GLY A 18 -0.55 -17.59 -12.05
N GLN A 19 0.22 -17.81 -10.98
CA GLN A 19 1.48 -17.11 -10.72
C GLN A 19 2.71 -17.93 -11.12
N ILE A 20 3.78 -17.22 -11.47
CA ILE A 20 5.10 -17.79 -11.80
C ILE A 20 6.13 -17.22 -10.82
N LEU A 21 6.84 -18.12 -10.12
CA LEU A 21 7.90 -17.71 -9.20
C LEU A 21 9.08 -17.13 -9.97
N THR A 22 9.60 -16.00 -9.49
CA THR A 22 10.81 -15.36 -10.01
C THR A 22 11.78 -15.01 -8.87
N GLN A 23 13.07 -15.04 -9.19
CA GLN A 23 14.13 -14.52 -8.31
C GLN A 23 14.41 -13.04 -8.56
N LYS A 24 14.03 -12.52 -9.74
CA LYS A 24 14.18 -11.10 -10.07
C LYS A 24 13.16 -10.28 -9.30
N TRP A 25 13.47 -9.01 -9.01
CA TRP A 25 12.48 -8.04 -8.58
C TRP A 25 12.14 -7.13 -9.78
N PRO A 26 11.08 -7.43 -10.56
CA PRO A 26 10.79 -6.65 -11.75
C PRO A 26 10.42 -5.21 -11.40
N VAL A 27 10.99 -4.27 -12.13
CA VAL A 27 10.62 -2.86 -12.06
C VAL A 27 9.41 -2.65 -12.96
N LEU A 28 8.26 -2.33 -12.33
CA LEU A 28 7.04 -1.91 -13.01
C LEU A 28 6.57 -0.61 -12.33
N HIS A 29 6.40 0.45 -13.11
CA HIS A 29 5.84 1.71 -12.64
C HIS A 29 4.93 2.31 -13.72
N TYR A 30 3.91 3.03 -13.28
CA TYR A 30 3.13 3.91 -14.14
C TYR A 30 3.79 5.29 -14.13
N GLY A 31 4.09 5.84 -15.32
CA GLY A 31 4.78 7.12 -15.44
C GLY A 31 6.30 7.04 -15.24
N THR A 32 6.94 8.19 -15.04
CA THR A 32 8.38 8.30 -14.75
C THR A 32 8.66 7.97 -13.28
N VAL A 33 9.91 7.57 -12.97
CA VAL A 33 10.38 7.48 -11.58
C VAL A 33 10.58 8.91 -11.05
N PRO A 34 9.79 9.37 -10.06
CA PRO A 34 10.01 10.68 -9.46
C PRO A 34 11.32 10.70 -8.68
N HIS A 35 11.99 11.85 -8.71
CA HIS A 35 12.96 12.18 -7.68
C HIS A 35 12.20 12.76 -6.49
N VAL A 36 12.15 12.03 -5.39
CA VAL A 36 11.52 12.48 -4.14
C VAL A 36 12.65 12.83 -3.18
N ASP A 37 12.87 14.12 -2.96
CA ASP A 37 13.79 14.59 -1.93
C ASP A 37 13.12 14.40 -0.56
N PRO A 38 13.74 13.63 0.38
CA PRO A 38 13.22 13.49 1.72
C PRO A 38 13.00 14.81 2.46
N ALA A 39 13.77 15.87 2.15
CA ALA A 39 13.60 17.18 2.79
C ALA A 39 12.26 17.85 2.46
N ASP A 40 11.74 17.62 1.26
CA ASP A 40 10.45 18.14 0.78
C ASP A 40 9.32 17.10 0.91
N TRP A 41 9.62 15.95 1.53
CA TRP A 41 8.64 14.89 1.65
C TRP A 41 7.68 15.12 2.82
N THR A 42 6.39 14.94 2.54
CA THR A 42 5.33 14.95 3.53
C THR A 42 4.34 13.79 3.30
N LEU A 43 3.77 13.31 4.40
CA LEU A 43 2.60 12.43 4.43
C LEU A 43 1.41 13.15 5.03
N GLU A 44 0.32 13.29 4.28
CA GLU A 44 -0.92 13.86 4.77
C GLU A 44 -1.93 12.77 5.16
N VAL A 45 -2.49 12.87 6.36
CA VAL A 45 -3.56 11.99 6.85
C VAL A 45 -4.84 12.81 7.04
N THR A 46 -5.85 12.51 6.23
CA THR A 46 -7.05 13.35 6.05
C THR A 46 -8.33 12.51 5.95
N GLY A 47 -9.45 13.16 5.61
CA GLY A 47 -10.76 12.52 5.47
C GLY A 47 -11.54 12.45 6.78
N LEU A 48 -12.25 11.35 6.98
CA LEU A 48 -13.13 11.06 8.12
C LEU A 48 -12.36 10.54 9.33
N VAL A 49 -11.49 11.38 9.87
CA VAL A 49 -10.66 11.11 11.05
C VAL A 49 -10.91 12.17 12.13
N GLU A 50 -10.72 11.82 13.40
CA GLU A 50 -10.78 12.80 14.50
C GLU A 50 -9.55 13.70 14.53
N ALA A 51 -8.39 13.18 14.14
CA ALA A 51 -7.13 13.91 14.13
C ALA A 51 -6.47 13.88 12.74
N ARG A 52 -6.64 14.97 11.99
CA ARG A 52 -5.89 15.21 10.75
C ARG A 52 -4.47 15.66 11.09
N PHE A 53 -3.48 15.18 10.35
CA PHE A 53 -2.09 15.59 10.56
C PHE A 53 -1.27 15.44 9.29
N THR A 54 -0.11 16.09 9.31
CA THR A 54 0.93 15.97 8.29
C THR A 54 2.22 15.57 9.00
N LEU A 55 2.99 14.65 8.39
CA LEU A 55 4.31 14.26 8.87
C LEU A 55 5.36 14.64 7.86
N GLY A 56 6.44 15.25 8.32
CA GLY A 56 7.69 15.33 7.57
C GLY A 56 8.49 14.04 7.64
N TRP A 57 9.60 13.99 6.89
CA TRP A 57 10.47 12.81 6.82
C TRP A 57 11.11 12.42 8.15
N GLU A 58 11.63 13.39 8.91
CA GLU A 58 12.24 13.14 10.21
C GLU A 58 11.24 12.58 11.22
N GLU A 59 10.02 13.14 11.23
CA GLU A 59 8.94 12.67 12.11
C GLU A 59 8.52 11.24 11.77
N LEU A 60 8.43 10.90 10.47
CA LEU A 60 8.13 9.54 10.04
C LEU A 60 9.19 8.54 10.52
N GLN A 61 10.47 8.88 10.37
CA GLN A 61 11.57 8.02 10.80
C GLN A 61 11.62 7.84 12.32
N ALA A 62 11.18 8.84 13.09
CA ALA A 62 11.12 8.77 14.54
C ALA A 62 9.98 7.89 15.08
N LEU A 63 8.99 7.52 14.25
CA LEU A 63 7.92 6.62 14.65
C LEU A 63 8.43 5.19 14.87
N PRO A 64 7.71 4.37 15.67
CA PRO A 64 8.02 2.96 15.84
C PRO A 64 8.18 2.23 14.50
N GLN A 65 9.33 1.56 14.34
CA GLN A 65 9.67 0.80 13.14
C GLN A 65 9.38 -0.69 13.35
N ALA A 66 8.92 -1.37 12.32
CA ALA A 66 8.75 -2.82 12.30
C ALA A 66 9.30 -3.42 11.01
N GLU A 67 9.52 -4.73 11.03
CA GLU A 67 9.88 -5.51 9.85
C GLU A 67 8.78 -6.53 9.54
N THR A 68 8.51 -6.74 8.26
CA THR A 68 7.56 -7.74 7.78
C THR A 68 8.25 -8.62 6.74
N LEU A 69 8.26 -9.92 7.00
CA LEU A 69 8.68 -10.94 6.05
C LEU A 69 7.45 -11.38 5.25
N CYS A 70 7.49 -11.19 3.94
CA CYS A 70 6.38 -11.51 3.08
C CYS A 70 6.78 -11.91 1.65
N ASP A 71 5.77 -12.38 0.92
CA ASP A 71 5.86 -12.60 -0.51
C ASP A 71 5.24 -11.43 -1.26
N ILE A 72 5.69 -11.23 -2.49
CA ILE A 72 5.11 -10.25 -3.42
C ILE A 72 4.40 -11.03 -4.50
N HIS A 73 3.14 -10.67 -4.77
CA HIS A 73 2.37 -11.22 -5.88
C HIS A 73 1.97 -10.09 -6.81
N CYS A 74 2.39 -10.15 -8.07
CA CYS A 74 2.04 -9.15 -9.06
C CYS A 74 0.86 -9.61 -9.91
N VAL A 75 0.00 -8.65 -10.25
CA VAL A 75 -1.12 -8.86 -11.18
C VAL A 75 -0.65 -9.35 -12.55
N THR A 76 0.58 -9.00 -12.96
CA THR A 76 1.20 -9.46 -14.22
C THR A 76 1.83 -10.86 -14.09
N ARG A 77 1.33 -11.68 -13.16
CA ARG A 77 1.59 -13.12 -13.01
C ARG A 77 2.98 -13.53 -12.53
N TRP A 78 3.77 -12.62 -11.96
CA TRP A 78 5.00 -13.02 -11.24
C TRP A 78 4.83 -12.93 -9.73
N SER A 79 5.49 -13.83 -9.01
CA SER A 79 5.61 -13.80 -7.55
C SER A 79 7.07 -13.86 -7.12
N ARG A 80 7.42 -13.16 -6.04
CA ARG A 80 8.75 -13.18 -5.45
C ARG A 80 8.66 -13.47 -3.97
N TYR A 81 9.48 -14.40 -3.51
CA TYR A 81 9.48 -14.88 -2.15
C TYR A 81 10.48 -14.16 -1.25
N ASP A 82 10.22 -14.25 0.06
CA ASP A 82 11.19 -13.94 1.13
C ASP A 82 11.71 -12.49 1.08
N ASN A 83 10.76 -11.55 1.05
CA ASN A 83 11.03 -10.12 1.07
C ASN A 83 10.87 -9.60 2.51
N VAL A 84 11.90 -8.94 3.03
CA VAL A 84 11.81 -8.23 4.31
C VAL A 84 11.65 -6.75 4.02
N PHE A 85 10.48 -6.21 4.30
CA PHE A 85 10.25 -4.76 4.27
C PHE A 85 10.33 -4.20 5.68
N ALA A 86 10.94 -3.03 5.84
CA ALA A 86 11.05 -2.35 7.12
C ALA A 86 10.61 -0.90 7.03
N GLY A 87 9.84 -0.45 8.02
CA GLY A 87 9.25 0.88 8.04
C GLY A 87 8.22 1.08 9.15
N VAL A 88 7.36 2.08 8.99
CA VAL A 88 6.33 2.43 9.98
C VAL A 88 5.08 1.58 9.76
N PRO A 89 4.61 0.79 10.74
CA PRO A 89 3.33 0.09 10.64
C PRO A 89 2.19 1.07 10.35
N VAL A 90 1.29 0.72 9.42
CA VAL A 90 0.14 1.59 9.11
C VAL A 90 -0.77 1.78 10.33
N ARG A 91 -0.84 0.77 11.21
CA ARG A 91 -1.59 0.83 12.48
C ARG A 91 -1.17 2.00 13.36
N THR A 92 0.14 2.28 13.45
CA THR A 92 0.68 3.44 14.19
C THR A 92 0.08 4.75 13.69
N LEU A 93 -0.10 4.89 12.38
CA LEU A 93 -0.65 6.10 11.76
C LEU A 93 -2.18 6.16 11.93
N VAL A 94 -2.86 5.02 11.82
CA VAL A 94 -4.31 4.92 12.03
C VAL A 94 -4.68 5.23 13.47
N GLU A 95 -3.95 4.69 14.44
CA GLU A 95 -4.14 4.96 15.87
C GLU A 95 -4.01 6.45 16.18
N ARG A 96 -3.01 7.13 15.58
CA ARG A 96 -2.86 8.58 15.68
C ARG A 96 -4.03 9.32 15.03
N ALA A 97 -4.52 8.86 13.89
CA ALA A 97 -5.58 9.51 13.12
C ALA A 97 -6.95 9.41 13.80
N ARG A 98 -7.23 8.28 14.47
CA ARG A 98 -8.53 7.94 15.07
C ARG A 98 -9.67 8.06 14.03
N PRO A 99 -9.77 7.10 13.09
CA PRO A 99 -10.86 7.09 12.10
C PRO A 99 -12.23 7.10 12.77
N ARG A 100 -13.18 7.83 12.19
CA ARG A 100 -14.56 7.81 12.68
C ARG A 100 -15.24 6.47 12.37
N PRO A 101 -16.31 6.09 13.09
CA PRO A 101 -17.00 4.82 12.89
C PRO A 101 -17.55 4.59 11.48
N GLU A 102 -17.82 5.66 10.73
CA GLU A 102 -18.35 5.59 9.36
C GLU A 102 -17.28 5.20 8.33
N VAL A 103 -16.00 5.23 8.68
CA VAL A 103 -14.91 4.90 7.75
C VAL A 103 -14.99 3.42 7.38
N SER A 104 -15.08 3.17 6.08
CA SER A 104 -15.03 1.83 5.50
C SER A 104 -13.82 1.60 4.60
N HIS A 105 -13.22 2.67 4.07
CA HIS A 105 -12.11 2.59 3.09
C HIS A 105 -11.05 3.68 3.32
N VAL A 106 -9.85 3.41 2.82
CA VAL A 106 -8.73 4.36 2.75
C VAL A 106 -8.32 4.53 1.30
N LEU A 107 -8.25 5.77 0.82
CA LEU A 107 -7.61 6.09 -0.44
C LEU A 107 -6.16 6.48 -0.17
N VAL A 108 -5.24 5.72 -0.74
CA VAL A 108 -3.81 6.01 -0.69
C VAL A 108 -3.47 6.94 -1.84
N HIS A 109 -2.83 8.06 -1.52
CA HIS A 109 -2.33 9.03 -2.49
C HIS A 109 -0.82 8.90 -2.62
N ALA A 110 -0.34 9.02 -3.85
CA ALA A 110 1.08 8.91 -4.18
C ALA A 110 1.47 9.93 -5.26
N GLU A 111 2.76 9.96 -5.57
CA GLU A 111 3.30 10.80 -6.63
C GLU A 111 2.58 10.65 -7.97
N HIS A 112 2.66 11.71 -8.77
CA HIS A 112 2.05 11.78 -10.10
C HIS A 112 0.53 11.49 -10.12
N GLY A 113 -0.15 11.76 -9.01
CA GLY A 113 -1.59 11.55 -8.88
C GLY A 113 -2.02 10.09 -8.83
N PHE A 114 -1.08 9.16 -8.65
CA PHE A 114 -1.41 7.75 -8.45
C PHE A 114 -2.23 7.58 -7.18
N THR A 115 -3.29 6.78 -7.27
CA THR A 115 -4.13 6.43 -6.12
C THR A 115 -4.48 4.95 -6.12
N THR A 116 -4.72 4.40 -4.95
CA THR A 116 -5.29 3.05 -4.79
C THR A 116 -6.18 3.03 -3.55
N ASN A 117 -7.37 2.43 -3.68
CA ASN A 117 -8.31 2.25 -2.58
C ASN A 117 -8.08 0.93 -1.86
N LEU A 118 -8.35 0.90 -0.56
CA LEU A 118 -8.29 -0.29 0.28
C LEU A 118 -9.48 -0.30 1.24
N PRO A 119 -10.19 -1.43 1.40
CA PRO A 119 -11.05 -1.63 2.56
C PRO A 119 -10.27 -1.38 3.85
N LEU A 120 -10.90 -0.77 4.86
CA LEU A 120 -10.22 -0.42 6.11
C LEU A 120 -9.62 -1.67 6.78
N ASP A 121 -10.34 -2.79 6.76
CA ASP A 121 -9.86 -4.06 7.33
C ASP A 121 -8.62 -4.60 6.61
N ASP A 122 -8.59 -4.51 5.27
CA ASP A 122 -7.41 -4.89 4.48
C ASP A 122 -6.26 -3.91 4.74
N PHE A 123 -6.52 -2.61 4.88
CA PHE A 123 -5.50 -1.61 5.22
C PHE A 123 -4.92 -1.86 6.61
N LEU A 124 -5.73 -2.28 7.58
CA LEU A 124 -5.32 -2.59 8.94
C LEU A 124 -4.71 -4.00 9.09
N ALA A 125 -4.70 -4.84 8.06
CA ALA A 125 -4.14 -6.18 8.15
C ALA A 125 -2.70 -6.19 8.74
N PRO A 126 -2.34 -7.16 9.59
CA PRO A 126 -0.99 -7.28 10.11
C PRO A 126 0.06 -7.33 8.99
N GLY A 127 1.22 -6.70 9.20
CA GLY A 127 2.32 -6.66 8.24
C GLY A 127 2.26 -5.51 7.23
N ASN A 128 1.15 -4.75 7.19
CA ASN A 128 1.09 -3.54 6.37
C ASN A 128 1.92 -2.42 6.99
N LEU A 129 2.76 -1.79 6.17
CA LEU A 129 3.65 -0.71 6.61
C LEU A 129 3.97 0.28 5.49
N LEU A 130 4.34 1.50 5.87
CA LEU A 130 5.09 2.42 5.02
C LEU A 130 6.56 2.03 5.07
N ALA A 131 7.00 1.27 4.06
CA ALA A 131 8.36 0.78 3.94
C ALA A 131 9.30 1.92 3.55
N LEU A 132 10.43 1.96 4.25
CA LEU A 132 11.58 2.82 3.95
C LEU A 132 12.77 1.97 3.45
N ARG A 133 12.77 0.68 3.81
CA ARG A 133 13.83 -0.26 3.49
C ARG A 133 13.29 -1.58 2.95
N HIS A 134 14.10 -2.25 2.14
CA HIS A 134 13.88 -3.61 1.66
C HIS A 134 15.17 -4.41 1.80
N ASN A 135 15.08 -5.60 2.40
CA ASN A 135 16.19 -6.51 2.65
C ASN A 135 17.42 -5.82 3.28
N GLY A 136 17.17 -4.99 4.29
CA GLY A 136 18.21 -4.29 5.06
C GLY A 136 18.82 -3.06 4.38
N ARG A 137 18.35 -2.68 3.18
CA ARG A 137 18.83 -1.50 2.43
C ARG A 137 17.71 -0.49 2.24
N GLU A 138 18.06 0.78 2.06
CA GLU A 138 17.11 1.81 1.63
C GLU A 138 16.42 1.40 0.33
N LEU A 139 15.17 1.80 0.15
CA LEU A 139 14.43 1.52 -1.07
C LEU A 139 15.06 2.25 -2.25
N ASP A 140 15.39 1.52 -3.31
CA ASP A 140 15.76 2.12 -4.58
C ASP A 140 14.60 2.99 -5.10
N PRO A 141 14.87 4.14 -5.73
CA PRO A 141 13.84 5.00 -6.30
C PRO A 141 12.89 4.25 -7.25
N GLU A 142 13.41 3.35 -8.09
CA GLU A 142 12.63 2.51 -9.01
C GLU A 142 11.65 1.57 -8.29
N HIS A 143 11.96 1.20 -7.05
CA HIS A 143 11.15 0.34 -6.19
C HIS A 143 10.22 1.12 -5.25
N GLY A 144 10.16 2.45 -5.38
CA GLY A 144 9.30 3.32 -4.59
C GLY A 144 10.04 4.09 -3.50
N GLY A 145 11.38 4.15 -3.56
CA GLY A 145 12.15 4.98 -2.64
C GLY A 145 11.78 6.48 -2.76
N PRO A 146 11.80 7.23 -1.65
CA PRO A 146 12.28 6.82 -0.33
C PRO A 146 11.23 6.08 0.52
N VAL A 147 9.95 6.11 0.11
CA VAL A 147 8.84 5.49 0.86
C VAL A 147 7.75 4.92 -0.02
N ARG A 148 7.31 3.71 0.33
CA ARG A 148 6.16 3.06 -0.31
C ARG A 148 5.24 2.42 0.71
N LEU A 149 3.98 2.23 0.34
CA LEU A 149 3.10 1.32 1.04
C LEU A 149 3.43 -0.12 0.63
N VAL A 150 3.36 -1.03 1.61
CA VAL A 150 3.41 -2.47 1.40
C VAL A 150 2.14 -3.08 2.00
N VAL A 151 1.39 -3.80 1.17
CA VAL A 151 0.16 -4.55 1.54
C VAL A 151 0.35 -6.00 1.07
N PRO A 152 0.99 -6.85 1.87
CA PRO A 152 1.50 -8.14 1.40
C PRO A 152 0.46 -9.13 0.90
N HIS A 153 -0.74 -9.11 1.49
CA HIS A 153 -1.79 -10.09 1.20
C HIS A 153 -2.60 -9.75 -0.06
N LEU A 154 -2.38 -8.58 -0.65
CA LEU A 154 -3.02 -8.15 -1.89
C LEU A 154 -2.02 -8.08 -3.04
N TYR A 155 -2.53 -8.04 -4.26
CA TYR A 155 -1.70 -7.83 -5.44
C TYR A 155 -0.93 -6.50 -5.34
N PHE A 156 0.31 -6.53 -5.82
CA PHE A 156 1.31 -5.50 -5.51
C PHE A 156 1.02 -4.11 -6.10
N TRP A 157 -0.01 -3.92 -6.94
CA TRP A 157 -0.44 -2.57 -7.34
C TRP A 157 -1.06 -1.80 -6.17
N LYS A 158 -1.64 -2.51 -5.19
CA LYS A 158 -2.16 -1.94 -3.93
C LYS A 158 -1.04 -1.41 -3.03
N SER A 159 0.17 -1.93 -3.21
CA SER A 159 1.39 -1.46 -2.54
C SER A 159 1.93 -0.22 -3.26
N ALA A 160 1.28 0.92 -3.09
CA ALA A 160 1.61 2.16 -3.80
C ALA A 160 3.07 2.61 -3.57
N LYS A 161 3.77 2.98 -4.64
CA LYS A 161 5.11 3.60 -4.58
C LYS A 161 5.00 5.10 -4.35
N TRP A 162 6.00 5.70 -3.69
CA TRP A 162 6.11 7.15 -3.50
C TRP A 162 4.87 7.76 -2.81
N VAL A 163 4.52 7.21 -1.65
CA VAL A 163 3.28 7.59 -0.94
C VAL A 163 3.35 9.02 -0.41
N ARG A 164 2.23 9.73 -0.52
CA ARG A 164 2.02 11.12 -0.10
C ARG A 164 0.86 11.30 0.88
N GLY A 165 -0.06 10.36 0.98
CA GLY A 165 -1.12 10.49 1.99
C GLY A 165 -2.11 9.35 2.07
N PHE A 166 -2.91 9.42 3.13
CA PHE A 166 -4.05 8.54 3.38
C PHE A 166 -5.30 9.38 3.62
N GLU A 167 -6.36 9.10 2.88
CA GLU A 167 -7.66 9.75 3.02
C GLU A 167 -8.69 8.70 3.44
N PHE A 168 -9.23 8.84 4.66
CA PHE A 168 -10.22 7.91 5.20
C PHE A 168 -11.64 8.29 4.76
N MET A 169 -12.43 7.31 4.32
CA MET A 169 -13.72 7.53 3.63
C MET A 169 -14.79 6.52 4.06
N GLU A 170 -16.05 6.91 3.91
CA GLU A 170 -17.24 6.07 4.15
C GLU A 170 -17.62 5.19 2.95
N GLY A 171 -16.95 5.32 1.80
CA GLY A 171 -17.30 4.58 0.58
C GLY A 171 -16.10 4.03 -0.20
N ASP A 172 -16.36 3.01 -1.00
CA ASP A 172 -15.38 2.39 -1.89
C ASP A 172 -15.31 3.14 -3.23
N TYR A 173 -14.30 3.99 -3.38
CA TYR A 173 -14.06 4.77 -4.60
C TYR A 173 -12.81 4.25 -5.30
N PRO A 174 -12.84 4.02 -6.63
CA PRO A 174 -11.74 3.38 -7.33
C PRO A 174 -10.52 4.30 -7.40
N GLY A 175 -9.35 3.73 -7.13
CA GLY A 175 -8.07 4.37 -7.42
C GLY A 175 -7.73 4.34 -8.91
N PHE A 176 -6.47 4.57 -9.23
CA PHE A 176 -5.98 4.67 -10.60
C PHE A 176 -6.23 3.36 -11.38
N TRP A 177 -5.74 2.23 -10.89
CA TRP A 177 -5.85 0.98 -11.64
C TRP A 177 -7.26 0.40 -11.60
N GLU A 178 -8.01 0.66 -10.54
CA GLU A 178 -9.40 0.23 -10.40
C GLU A 178 -10.31 0.94 -11.41
N GLN A 179 -10.04 2.21 -11.70
CA GLN A 179 -10.68 2.94 -12.81
C GLN A 179 -10.29 2.36 -14.19
N ASN A 180 -9.12 1.72 -14.29
CA ASN A 180 -8.57 1.17 -15.52
C ASN A 180 -8.72 -0.36 -15.63
N GLY A 181 -9.70 -0.93 -14.93
CA GLY A 181 -10.13 -2.32 -15.11
C GLY A 181 -9.50 -3.33 -14.16
N TYR A 182 -8.72 -2.91 -13.16
CA TYR A 182 -8.25 -3.81 -12.11
C TYR A 182 -9.34 -4.02 -11.06
N HIS A 183 -9.23 -5.12 -10.30
CA HIS A 183 -10.22 -5.43 -9.28
C HIS A 183 -10.17 -4.42 -8.11
N MET A 184 -11.32 -4.14 -7.48
CA MET A 184 -11.41 -3.18 -6.38
C MET A 184 -10.58 -3.58 -5.16
N ARG A 185 -10.51 -4.88 -4.85
CA ARG A 185 -9.77 -5.42 -3.69
C ARG A 185 -8.40 -5.98 -4.07
N GLY A 186 -8.34 -7.04 -4.88
CA GLY A 186 -7.09 -7.51 -5.47
C GLY A 186 -6.44 -8.67 -4.71
N GLU A 187 -7.21 -9.59 -4.15
CA GLU A 187 -6.69 -10.76 -3.44
C GLU A 187 -6.10 -11.81 -4.44
N PRO A 188 -4.85 -12.27 -4.24
CA PRO A 188 -4.18 -13.14 -5.20
C PRO A 188 -4.75 -14.55 -5.37
N TRP A 189 -5.19 -15.19 -4.30
CA TRP A 189 -5.70 -16.57 -4.30
C TRP A 189 -7.13 -16.68 -4.83
N ALA A 190 -7.91 -15.61 -4.71
CA ALA A 190 -9.23 -15.45 -5.32
C ALA A 190 -9.14 -15.03 -6.80
N GLU A 191 -7.93 -14.89 -7.34
CA GLU A 191 -7.66 -14.43 -8.72
C GLU A 191 -8.34 -13.11 -9.08
N GLU A 192 -8.47 -12.21 -8.09
CA GLU A 192 -9.06 -10.88 -8.24
C GLU A 192 -8.14 -9.92 -9.02
N ARG A 193 -7.82 -10.25 -10.27
CA ARG A 193 -6.90 -9.44 -11.11
C ARG A 193 -7.63 -8.27 -11.76
N TYR A 194 -8.84 -8.53 -12.27
CA TYR A 194 -9.60 -7.59 -13.08
C TYR A 194 -10.99 -7.36 -12.49
N GLY A 195 -11.48 -6.13 -12.62
CA GLY A 195 -12.79 -5.70 -12.18
C GLY A 195 -13.67 -5.35 -13.37
N ARG A 196 -14.98 -5.25 -13.13
CA ARG A 196 -15.90 -4.60 -14.08
C ARG A 196 -16.04 -3.13 -13.69
N PRO A 197 -16.09 -2.20 -14.66
CA PRO A 197 -16.43 -0.81 -14.38
C PRO A 197 -17.76 -0.70 -13.62
N ASP A 198 -17.75 0.03 -12.50
CA ASP A 198 -18.95 0.36 -11.72
C ASP A 198 -19.16 1.89 -11.74
N PRO A 199 -20.06 2.42 -12.59
CA PRO A 199 -20.30 3.85 -12.71
C PRO A 199 -20.77 4.53 -11.41
N ALA A 200 -21.36 3.78 -10.47
CA ALA A 200 -21.81 4.34 -9.20
C ALA A 200 -20.61 4.67 -8.30
N ARG A 201 -19.59 3.80 -8.26
CA ARG A 201 -18.35 4.01 -7.50
C ARG A 201 -17.42 5.04 -8.13
N MET A 202 -17.53 5.27 -9.44
CA MET A 202 -16.71 6.27 -10.16
C MET A 202 -17.07 7.72 -9.81
N ARG A 203 -18.25 7.97 -9.22
CA ARG A 203 -18.69 9.31 -8.86
C ARG A 203 -18.34 9.62 -7.41
N ARG A 204 -17.14 10.17 -7.19
CA ARG A 204 -16.81 10.81 -5.91
C ARG A 204 -17.58 12.13 -5.84
N GLY A 205 -18.37 12.34 -4.79
CA GLY A 205 -18.99 13.64 -4.52
C GLY A 205 -17.92 14.74 -4.36
N PRO A 206 -18.32 16.03 -4.32
CA PRO A 206 -17.37 17.12 -4.14
C PRO A 206 -16.53 16.92 -2.87
N ARG A 207 -15.21 17.14 -2.98
CA ARG A 207 -14.27 17.07 -1.84
C ARG A 207 -14.53 18.29 -0.95
N SER A 208 -14.97 18.06 0.29
CA SER A 208 -15.19 19.10 1.31
C SER A 208 -13.90 19.51 2.01
#